data_AF-A0AAW3B5V3-F1
#
_entry.id   AF-A0AAW3B5V3-F1
#
_cell.length_a   1.000
_cell.length_b   1.000
_cell.length_c   1.000
_cell.angle_alpha   90.00
_cell.angle_beta   90.00
_cell.angle_gamma   90.00
#
_symmetry.space_group_name_H-M   'P 1'
#
loop_
_entity.id
_entity.type
_entity.pdbx_description
1 polymer ?
#
loop_
_entity_poly.entity_id
_entity_poly.type
_entity_poly.pdbx_seq_one_letter_code
_entity_poly.pdbx_strand_id
1 'polypeptide(L)'
;MSSVLTGVLAYGSSLFTIVALYPYRDFVKSVDVRHLPRATSLGDYCVKRYRGMLGNPSQPMLLAVPHAALYFGYLFAAGGTAGGLFGGFLFGYTKTFVRTVAHRMNGGGSRYNKLEQRGYSGLLDCIVLSAKHYGVLSFFPGALAASAVGILWYGISLAALQQTYSRSFGEDLWNAFRIHALLAFLTAPVRNTVRSSTYRNERSGGVHTLRDYVAAETAVFREAGGVFRSMAREEGLRFFFNGALRTTFKSSVPFAVTYALFKAIGGSIGLPTNGTYRGVHTGRHFSRRG
;
A
#
# COMPACT_ATOMS: atom_id res chain seq x y z
N MET A 1 -13.67 19.32 -4.83
CA MET A 1 -13.32 18.18 -5.70
C MET A 1 -14.16 16.99 -5.27
N SER A 2 -14.69 16.17 -6.19
CA SER A 2 -15.46 14.98 -5.79
C SER A 2 -14.53 13.85 -5.34
N SER A 3 -15.00 12.98 -4.44
CA SER A 3 -14.24 11.79 -3.99
C SER A 3 -13.82 10.90 -5.16
N VAL A 4 -14.70 10.75 -6.16
CA VAL A 4 -14.45 9.98 -7.39
C VAL A 4 -13.31 10.61 -8.19
N LEU A 5 -13.35 11.93 -8.45
CA LEU A 5 -12.29 12.62 -9.20
C LEU A 5 -10.95 12.52 -8.49
N THR A 6 -10.93 12.65 -7.16
CA THR A 6 -9.74 12.43 -6.32
C THR A 6 -9.17 11.03 -6.47
N GLY A 7 -10.03 10.01 -6.46
CA GLY A 7 -9.65 8.62 -6.69
C GLY A 7 -9.04 8.41 -8.09
N VAL A 8 -9.61 9.01 -9.12
CA VAL A 8 -9.12 8.92 -10.51
C VAL A 8 -7.76 9.61 -10.66
N LEU A 9 -7.60 10.82 -10.12
CA LEU A 9 -6.31 11.53 -10.14
C LEU A 9 -5.23 10.77 -9.38
N ALA A 10 -5.57 10.20 -8.22
CA ALA A 10 -4.66 9.37 -7.43
C ALA A 10 -4.33 8.04 -8.14
N TYR A 11 -5.27 7.48 -8.89
CA TYR A 11 -5.02 6.31 -9.73
C TYR A 11 -3.99 6.64 -10.82
N GLY A 12 -4.19 7.75 -11.54
CA GLY A 12 -3.27 8.21 -12.59
C GLY A 12 -1.87 8.49 -12.06
N SER A 13 -1.77 9.21 -10.93
CA SER A 13 -0.46 9.50 -10.31
C SER A 13 0.24 8.24 -9.80
N SER A 14 -0.51 7.30 -9.23
CA SER A 14 0.00 6.01 -8.75
C SER A 14 0.48 5.13 -9.92
N LEU A 15 -0.29 5.08 -11.02
CA LEU A 15 0.09 4.33 -12.22
C LEU A 15 1.39 4.88 -12.81
N PHE A 16 1.48 6.19 -12.99
CA PHE A 16 2.72 6.85 -13.44
C PHE A 16 3.88 6.52 -12.51
N THR A 17 3.68 6.63 -11.20
CA THR A 17 4.72 6.35 -10.21
C THR A 17 5.17 4.88 -10.26
N ILE A 18 4.26 3.93 -10.46
CA ILE A 18 4.58 2.51 -10.59
C ILE A 18 5.43 2.25 -11.82
N VAL A 19 5.12 2.89 -12.95
CA VAL A 19 5.87 2.75 -14.21
C VAL A 19 7.24 3.43 -14.11
N ALA A 20 7.28 4.66 -13.61
CA ALA A 20 8.49 5.47 -13.48
C ALA A 20 9.47 4.90 -12.43
N LEU A 21 8.96 4.45 -11.27
CA LEU A 21 9.77 3.85 -10.20
C LEU A 21 9.82 2.32 -10.26
N TYR A 22 9.39 1.70 -11.37
CA TYR A 22 9.57 0.26 -11.56
C TYR A 22 11.03 -0.19 -11.39
N PRO A 23 12.03 0.50 -11.99
CA PRO A 23 13.44 0.11 -11.89
C PRO A 23 13.94 0.28 -10.45
N TYR A 24 13.50 1.35 -9.77
CA TYR A 24 13.80 1.58 -8.36
C TYR A 24 13.24 0.46 -7.46
N ARG A 25 11.96 0.09 -7.65
CA ARG A 25 11.34 -1.00 -6.87
C ARG A 25 12.04 -2.33 -7.07
N ASP A 26 12.51 -2.59 -8.28
CA ASP A 26 13.21 -3.83 -8.59
C ASP A 26 14.65 -3.82 -8.09
N PHE A 27 15.36 -2.70 -8.24
CA PHE A 27 16.68 -2.50 -7.63
C PHE A 27 16.63 -2.74 -6.13
N VAL A 28 15.67 -2.13 -5.41
CA VAL A 28 15.50 -2.35 -3.97
C VAL A 28 15.13 -3.80 -3.64
N LYS A 29 14.60 -4.62 -4.56
CA LYS A 29 14.32 -6.05 -4.35
C LYS A 29 15.52 -6.96 -4.67
N SER A 30 16.32 -6.61 -5.67
CA SER A 30 17.40 -7.42 -6.22
C SER A 30 18.79 -6.83 -5.97
N VAL A 31 19.00 -6.06 -4.89
CA VAL A 31 20.35 -5.66 -4.46
C VAL A 31 21.11 -6.92 -4.01
N ASP A 32 21.58 -7.69 -4.98
CA ASP A 32 22.67 -8.63 -4.84
C ASP A 32 23.76 -8.12 -5.80
N VAL A 33 24.68 -7.35 -5.24
CA VAL A 33 25.77 -6.68 -5.97
C VAL A 33 26.62 -7.69 -6.74
N ARG A 34 26.59 -8.96 -6.34
CA ARG A 34 27.35 -10.07 -6.93
C ARG A 34 26.74 -10.61 -8.23
N HIS A 35 25.45 -10.37 -8.49
CA HIS A 35 24.71 -10.93 -9.63
C HIS A 35 24.05 -9.84 -10.49
N LEU A 36 24.68 -8.67 -10.62
CA LEU A 36 24.20 -7.64 -11.54
C LEU A 36 24.35 -8.15 -12.99
N PRO A 37 23.24 -8.32 -13.74
CA PRO A 37 23.33 -8.72 -15.14
C PRO A 37 24.08 -7.64 -15.91
N ARG A 38 25.22 -7.99 -16.53
CA ARG A 38 25.93 -7.12 -17.46
C ARG A 38 25.04 -6.90 -18.67
N ALA A 39 24.37 -5.76 -18.74
CA ALA A 39 23.68 -5.31 -19.94
C ALA A 39 24.66 -4.50 -20.78
N THR A 40 24.74 -4.84 -22.06
CA THR A 40 25.60 -4.19 -23.07
C THR A 40 25.06 -2.82 -23.50
N SER A 41 23.77 -2.54 -23.30
CA SER A 41 23.14 -1.26 -23.60
C SER A 41 22.06 -0.89 -22.56
N LEU A 42 21.87 0.42 -22.32
CA LEU A 42 20.85 0.93 -21.39
C LEU A 42 19.42 0.61 -21.89
N GLY A 43 19.23 0.56 -23.22
CA GLY A 43 17.96 0.21 -23.86
C GLY A 43 17.58 -1.26 -23.64
N ASP A 44 18.51 -2.19 -23.87
CA ASP A 44 18.25 -3.62 -23.66
C ASP A 44 18.02 -3.95 -22.19
N TYR A 45 18.71 -3.24 -21.29
CA TYR A 45 18.48 -3.35 -19.85
C TYR A 45 17.03 -2.98 -19.50
N CYS A 46 16.57 -1.82 -19.96
CA CYS A 46 15.20 -1.37 -19.72
C CYS A 46 14.17 -2.33 -20.34
N VAL A 47 14.33 -2.70 -21.62
CA VAL A 47 13.38 -3.59 -22.30
C VAL A 47 13.30 -4.95 -21.62
N LYS A 48 14.41 -5.57 -21.22
CA LYS A 48 14.41 -6.84 -20.49
C LYS A 48 13.78 -6.71 -19.10
N ARG A 49 14.01 -5.60 -18.39
CA ARG A 49 13.47 -5.34 -17.04
C ARG A 49 11.97 -5.07 -17.08
N TYR A 50 11.52 -4.28 -18.05
CA TYR A 50 10.11 -3.93 -18.22
C TYR A 50 9.30 -5.00 -18.97
N ARG A 51 9.95 -6.03 -19.56
CA ARG A 51 9.29 -7.10 -20.34
C ARG A 51 8.11 -7.74 -19.60
N GLY A 52 8.25 -8.02 -18.31
CA GLY A 52 7.16 -8.60 -17.51
C GLY A 52 5.97 -7.64 -17.32
N MET A 53 6.26 -6.34 -17.18
CA MET A 53 5.23 -5.29 -17.04
C MET A 53 4.56 -4.96 -18.38
N LEU A 54 5.33 -4.92 -19.47
CA LEU A 54 4.86 -4.66 -20.83
C LEU A 54 4.07 -5.84 -21.39
N GLY A 55 4.45 -7.08 -21.06
CA GLY A 55 3.73 -8.28 -21.47
C GLY A 55 2.37 -8.45 -20.77
N ASN A 56 2.18 -7.85 -19.61
CA ASN A 56 0.93 -7.93 -18.83
C ASN A 56 0.55 -6.55 -18.23
N PRO A 57 0.03 -5.61 -19.04
CA PRO A 57 -0.28 -4.25 -18.59
C PRO A 57 -1.37 -4.19 -17.51
N SER A 58 -2.15 -5.26 -17.35
CA SER A 58 -3.13 -5.40 -16.27
C SER A 58 -2.50 -5.41 -14.87
N GLN A 59 -1.25 -5.86 -14.73
CA GLN A 59 -0.57 -5.94 -13.43
C GLN A 59 -0.24 -4.56 -12.81
N PRO A 60 0.41 -3.61 -13.51
CA PRO A 60 0.63 -2.26 -12.97
C PRO A 60 -0.68 -1.53 -12.72
N MET A 61 -1.70 -1.73 -13.57
CA MET A 61 -3.03 -1.18 -13.37
C MET A 61 -3.69 -1.69 -12.07
N LEU A 62 -3.57 -2.99 -11.79
CA LEU A 62 -4.05 -3.60 -10.54
C LEU A 62 -3.30 -3.08 -9.31
N LEU A 63 -1.98 -2.86 -9.45
CA LEU A 63 -1.13 -2.35 -8.38
C LEU A 63 -1.40 -0.88 -8.00
N ALA A 64 -1.99 -0.10 -8.91
CA ALA A 64 -2.32 1.30 -8.67
C ALA A 64 -3.59 1.48 -7.83
N VAL A 65 -4.53 0.52 -7.90
CA VAL A 65 -5.87 0.58 -7.27
C VAL A 65 -5.84 0.88 -5.76
N PRO A 66 -4.93 0.32 -4.93
CA PRO A 66 -4.93 0.61 -3.50
C PRO A 66 -4.72 2.09 -3.17
N HIS A 67 -3.88 2.80 -3.93
CA HIS A 67 -3.68 4.24 -3.75
C HIS A 67 -4.91 5.04 -4.21
N ALA A 68 -5.59 4.61 -5.27
CA ALA A 68 -6.87 5.23 -5.64
C ALA A 68 -7.91 5.11 -4.51
N ALA A 69 -8.03 3.91 -3.93
CA ALA A 69 -8.93 3.64 -2.81
C ALA A 69 -8.59 4.45 -1.54
N LEU A 70 -7.30 4.65 -1.27
CA LEU A 70 -6.80 5.48 -0.18
C LEU A 70 -7.28 6.93 -0.30
N TYR A 71 -7.04 7.56 -1.44
CA TYR A 71 -7.35 8.98 -1.67
C TYR A 71 -8.86 9.20 -1.83
N PHE A 72 -9.56 8.26 -2.47
CA PHE A 72 -11.02 8.21 -2.52
C PHE A 72 -11.61 8.18 -1.10
N GLY A 73 -11.17 7.22 -0.28
CA GLY A 73 -11.62 7.06 1.10
C GLY A 73 -11.35 8.28 1.95
N TYR A 74 -10.15 8.84 1.80
CA TYR A 74 -9.75 10.04 2.52
C TYR A 74 -10.75 11.19 2.30
N LEU A 75 -11.10 11.49 1.05
CA LEU A 75 -12.03 12.58 0.76
C LEU A 75 -13.51 12.19 1.03
N PHE A 76 -13.87 10.93 0.83
CA PHE A 76 -15.22 10.42 1.13
C PHE A 76 -15.59 10.62 2.60
N ALA A 77 -14.64 10.38 3.52
CA ALA A 77 -14.81 10.62 4.95
C ALA A 77 -14.41 12.05 5.38
N ALA A 78 -14.61 13.03 4.49
CA ALA A 78 -14.41 14.46 4.72
C ALA A 78 -12.96 14.90 5.09
N GLY A 79 -11.96 14.06 4.84
CA GLY A 79 -10.56 14.36 5.14
C GLY A 79 -10.22 14.31 6.63
N GLY A 80 -9.14 14.98 7.04
CA GLY A 80 -8.70 14.98 8.42
C GLY A 80 -8.27 13.59 8.92
N THR A 81 -8.46 13.38 10.22
CA THR A 81 -8.18 12.09 10.87
C THR A 81 -9.19 11.01 10.44
N ALA A 82 -10.47 11.34 10.32
CA ALA A 82 -11.51 10.42 9.86
C ALA A 82 -11.24 9.91 8.43
N GLY A 83 -10.90 10.82 7.52
CA GLY A 83 -10.41 10.52 6.17
C GLY A 83 -9.15 9.65 6.19
N GLY A 84 -8.17 9.96 7.03
CA GLY A 84 -6.97 9.15 7.19
C GLY A 84 -7.29 7.70 7.59
N LEU A 85 -8.16 7.52 8.59
CA LEU A 85 -8.57 6.18 9.05
C LEU A 85 -9.31 5.41 7.96
N PHE A 86 -10.32 6.02 7.33
CA PHE A 86 -11.13 5.36 6.31
C PHE A 86 -10.33 5.08 5.02
N GLY A 87 -9.52 6.03 4.57
CA GLY A 87 -8.61 5.84 3.43
C GLY A 87 -7.58 4.75 3.70
N GLY A 88 -6.97 4.73 4.89
CA GLY A 88 -6.03 3.69 5.29
C GLY A 88 -6.66 2.30 5.37
N PHE A 89 -7.91 2.23 5.83
CA PHE A 89 -8.71 1.00 5.84
C PHE A 89 -8.96 0.48 4.41
N LEU A 90 -9.46 1.35 3.52
CA LEU A 90 -9.69 0.99 2.12
C LEU A 90 -8.40 0.58 1.42
N PHE A 91 -7.28 1.26 1.68
CA PHE A 91 -5.97 0.86 1.17
C PHE A 91 -5.62 -0.58 1.55
N GLY A 92 -5.82 -0.97 2.81
CA GLY A 92 -5.53 -2.33 3.29
C GLY A 92 -6.41 -3.40 2.65
N TYR A 93 -7.72 -3.14 2.56
CA TYR A 93 -8.67 -4.03 1.89
C TYR A 93 -8.35 -4.21 0.41
N THR A 94 -8.20 -3.11 -0.32
CA THR A 94 -7.89 -3.14 -1.75
C THR A 94 -6.53 -3.77 -2.01
N LYS A 95 -5.52 -3.50 -1.19
CA LYS A 95 -4.20 -4.14 -1.30
C LYS A 95 -4.29 -5.66 -1.13
N THR A 96 -5.12 -6.12 -0.19
CA THR A 96 -5.31 -7.56 0.06
C THR A 96 -6.03 -8.22 -1.12
N PHE A 97 -7.09 -7.57 -1.64
CA PHE A 97 -7.78 -7.99 -2.85
C PHE A 97 -6.82 -8.12 -4.04
N VAL A 98 -6.07 -7.06 -4.35
CA VAL A 98 -5.09 -7.00 -5.44
C VAL A 98 -4.04 -8.11 -5.30
N ARG A 99 -3.54 -8.33 -4.08
CA ARG A 99 -2.58 -9.41 -3.79
C ARG A 99 -3.20 -10.78 -4.04
N THR A 100 -4.39 -11.04 -3.54
CA THR A 100 -5.06 -12.35 -3.67
C THR A 100 -5.38 -12.66 -5.13
N VAL A 101 -5.86 -11.67 -5.88
CA VAL A 101 -6.14 -11.81 -7.32
C VAL A 101 -4.84 -12.07 -8.09
N ALA A 102 -3.79 -11.27 -7.88
CA ALA A 102 -2.50 -11.47 -8.54
C ALA A 102 -1.86 -12.82 -8.19
N HIS A 103 -2.04 -13.28 -6.95
CA HIS A 103 -1.55 -14.59 -6.51
C HIS A 103 -2.29 -15.73 -7.23
N ARG A 104 -3.62 -15.65 -7.33
CA ARG A 104 -4.46 -16.65 -8.03
C ARG A 104 -4.24 -16.68 -9.54
N MET A 105 -3.94 -15.53 -10.15
CA MET A 105 -3.63 -15.45 -11.58
C MET A 105 -2.25 -16.02 -11.96
N ASN A 106 -1.30 -16.08 -11.01
CA ASN A 106 0.02 -16.66 -11.20
C ASN A 106 0.09 -18.11 -10.67
N GLY A 107 -1.05 -18.81 -10.66
CA GLY A 107 -1.20 -20.20 -10.23
C GLY A 107 -1.42 -20.46 -8.75
N GLY A 108 -1.04 -19.54 -7.88
CA GLY A 108 -1.31 -19.64 -6.45
C GLY A 108 -0.76 -20.93 -5.80
N GLY A 109 -1.35 -21.34 -4.67
CA GLY A 109 -1.06 -22.64 -4.05
C GLY A 109 -1.72 -23.82 -4.77
N SER A 110 -1.32 -25.05 -4.41
CA SER A 110 -1.85 -26.32 -4.96
C SER A 110 -3.40 -26.39 -5.01
N ARG A 111 -4.09 -25.68 -4.11
CA ARG A 111 -5.55 -25.58 -4.03
C ARG A 111 -6.19 -24.79 -5.18
N TYR A 112 -5.47 -23.87 -5.82
CA TYR A 112 -5.92 -23.01 -6.92
C TYR A 112 -5.47 -23.53 -8.30
N ASN A 113 -4.42 -24.36 -8.33
CA ASN A 113 -3.91 -25.03 -9.56
C ASN A 113 -5.01 -25.78 -10.33
N LYS A 114 -6.01 -26.36 -9.65
CA LYS A 114 -7.11 -27.08 -10.31
C LYS A 114 -8.03 -26.16 -11.13
N LEU A 115 -8.10 -24.88 -10.77
CA LEU A 115 -8.83 -23.85 -11.52
C LEU A 115 -7.93 -23.13 -12.53
N GLU A 116 -6.65 -22.91 -12.21
CA GLU A 116 -5.69 -22.39 -13.19
C GLU A 116 -5.47 -23.37 -14.36
N GLN A 117 -5.47 -24.68 -14.11
CA GLN A 117 -5.45 -25.72 -15.14
C GLN A 117 -6.70 -25.69 -16.05
N ARG A 118 -7.81 -25.09 -15.60
CA ARG A 118 -8.98 -24.82 -16.45
C ARG A 118 -8.83 -23.53 -17.28
N GLY A 119 -7.76 -22.77 -17.05
CA GLY A 119 -7.41 -21.54 -17.75
C GLY A 119 -8.31 -20.38 -17.37
N TYR A 120 -7.84 -19.46 -16.53
CA TYR A 120 -8.52 -18.16 -16.43
C TYR A 120 -8.34 -17.41 -17.75
N SER A 121 -9.45 -17.11 -18.43
CA SER A 121 -9.42 -16.34 -19.69
C SER A 121 -9.01 -14.88 -19.48
N GLY A 122 -9.12 -14.37 -18.24
CA GLY A 122 -8.68 -13.03 -17.87
C GLY A 122 -8.89 -12.69 -16.38
N LEU A 123 -8.61 -11.43 -16.02
CA LEU A 123 -8.73 -10.91 -14.65
C LEU A 123 -10.18 -11.03 -14.11
N LEU A 124 -11.17 -10.64 -14.92
CA LEU A 124 -12.57 -10.67 -14.52
C LEU A 124 -13.06 -12.11 -14.33
N ASP A 125 -12.65 -13.01 -15.22
CA ASP A 125 -12.97 -14.43 -15.13
C ASP A 125 -12.37 -15.05 -13.85
N CYS A 126 -11.12 -14.70 -13.53
CA CYS A 126 -10.50 -15.07 -12.26
C CYS A 126 -11.31 -14.58 -11.05
N ILE A 127 -11.81 -13.35 -11.08
CA ILE A 127 -12.61 -12.79 -9.98
C ILE A 127 -13.94 -13.53 -9.85
N VAL A 128 -14.68 -13.69 -10.96
CA VAL A 128 -16.02 -14.30 -10.97
C VAL A 128 -15.97 -15.76 -10.57
N LEU A 129 -15.09 -16.56 -11.20
CA LEU A 129 -14.94 -17.98 -10.89
C LEU A 129 -14.47 -18.18 -9.46
N SER A 130 -13.50 -17.40 -9.00
CA SER A 130 -13.01 -17.51 -7.63
C SER A 130 -14.07 -17.07 -6.60
N ALA A 131 -14.86 -16.03 -6.89
CA ALA A 131 -15.96 -15.60 -6.03
C ALA A 131 -17.03 -16.69 -5.92
N LYS A 132 -17.37 -17.35 -7.04
CA LYS A 132 -18.33 -18.44 -7.09
C LYS A 132 -17.84 -19.68 -6.32
N HIS A 133 -16.56 -20.03 -6.46
CA HIS A 133 -16.02 -21.26 -5.86
C HIS A 133 -15.57 -21.12 -4.41
N TYR A 134 -15.01 -19.97 -4.00
CA TYR A 134 -14.41 -19.80 -2.67
C TYR A 134 -15.13 -18.76 -1.81
N GLY A 135 -16.09 -18.01 -2.38
CA GLY A 135 -16.77 -16.89 -1.76
C GLY A 135 -16.07 -15.55 -1.99
N VAL A 136 -16.82 -14.44 -1.92
CA VAL A 136 -16.29 -13.07 -2.12
C VAL A 136 -15.33 -12.68 -0.99
N LEU A 137 -15.58 -13.14 0.24
CA LEU A 137 -14.73 -12.85 1.40
C LEU A 137 -13.37 -13.53 1.31
N SER A 138 -13.24 -14.56 0.48
CA SER A 138 -11.99 -15.25 0.20
C SER A 138 -10.90 -14.36 -0.39
N PHE A 139 -11.25 -13.22 -0.98
CA PHE A 139 -10.28 -12.29 -1.55
C PHE A 139 -9.59 -11.41 -0.50
N PHE A 140 -10.12 -11.39 0.72
CA PHE A 140 -9.72 -10.46 1.78
C PHE A 140 -9.05 -11.14 2.99
N PRO A 141 -8.19 -12.17 2.84
CA PRO A 141 -7.57 -12.82 3.99
C PRO A 141 -6.58 -11.89 4.69
N GLY A 142 -6.79 -11.64 5.98
CA GLY A 142 -5.98 -10.71 6.76
C GLY A 142 -6.17 -9.25 6.35
N ALA A 143 -7.30 -8.91 5.72
CA ALA A 143 -7.56 -7.55 5.25
C ALA A 143 -7.61 -6.55 6.41
N LEU A 144 -8.10 -6.95 7.59
CA LEU A 144 -8.09 -6.06 8.77
C LEU A 144 -6.66 -5.81 9.25
N ALA A 145 -5.82 -6.84 9.26
CA ALA A 145 -4.41 -6.70 9.64
C ALA A 145 -3.63 -5.83 8.63
N ALA A 146 -3.90 -5.99 7.33
CA ALA A 146 -3.36 -5.13 6.28
C ALA A 146 -3.87 -3.68 6.38
N SER A 147 -5.12 -3.50 6.80
CA SER A 147 -5.75 -2.20 7.05
C SER A 147 -5.17 -1.48 8.25
N ALA A 148 -4.87 -2.19 9.34
CA ALA A 148 -4.17 -1.60 10.48
C ALA A 148 -2.82 -1.01 10.06
N VAL A 149 -2.04 -1.73 9.24
CA VAL A 149 -0.78 -1.21 8.67
C VAL A 149 -1.05 -0.07 7.68
N GLY A 150 -2.10 -0.17 6.86
CA GLY A 150 -2.50 0.87 5.90
C GLY A 150 -2.87 2.20 6.55
N ILE A 151 -3.62 2.15 7.65
CA ILE A 151 -3.96 3.30 8.50
C ILE A 151 -2.70 3.94 9.07
N LEU A 152 -1.85 3.12 9.70
CA LEU A 152 -0.62 3.60 10.32
C LEU A 152 0.35 4.25 9.34
N TRP A 153 0.49 3.69 8.14
CA TRP A 153 1.44 4.19 7.13
C TRP A 153 0.85 5.33 6.33
N TYR A 154 -0.29 5.11 5.68
CA TYR A 154 -0.82 6.01 4.67
C TYR A 154 -1.90 6.93 5.23
N GLY A 155 -2.78 6.39 6.08
CA GLY A 155 -3.87 7.15 6.69
C GLY A 155 -3.36 8.31 7.54
N ILE A 156 -2.48 8.02 8.51
CA ILE A 156 -1.88 9.04 9.37
C ILE A 156 -0.99 9.99 8.56
N SER A 157 -0.24 9.48 7.57
CA SER A 157 0.55 10.35 6.68
C SER A 157 -0.31 11.38 5.96
N LEU A 158 -1.45 10.97 5.39
CA LEU A 158 -2.35 11.90 4.70
C LEU A 158 -3.00 12.92 5.64
N ALA A 159 -3.39 12.49 6.85
CA ALA A 159 -3.92 13.38 7.87
C ALA A 159 -2.88 14.43 8.30
N ALA A 160 -1.62 14.04 8.47
CA ALA A 160 -0.52 14.95 8.79
C ALA A 160 -0.15 15.87 7.61
N LEU A 161 -0.18 15.35 6.38
CA LEU A 161 0.12 16.12 5.17
C LEU A 161 -0.92 17.21 4.89
N GLN A 162 -2.17 17.00 5.28
CA GLN A 162 -3.19 18.06 5.19
C GLN A 162 -2.81 19.32 5.96
N GLN A 163 -2.09 19.19 7.08
CA GLN A 163 -1.64 20.32 7.89
C GLN A 163 -0.41 21.01 7.31
N THR A 164 0.32 20.34 6.41
CA THR A 164 1.56 20.84 5.81
C THR A 164 1.29 21.24 4.36
N TYR A 165 0.69 22.42 4.17
CA TYR A 165 0.40 22.93 2.83
C TYR A 165 1.61 23.68 2.26
N SER A 166 2.22 23.12 1.21
CA SER A 166 3.20 23.80 0.35
C SER A 166 2.65 23.94 -1.08
N ARG A 167 3.12 24.96 -1.82
CA ARG A 167 2.81 25.15 -3.25
C ARG A 167 3.88 24.56 -4.18
N SER A 168 5.04 24.20 -3.62
CA SER A 168 6.17 23.65 -4.39
C SER A 168 6.14 22.12 -4.41
N PHE A 169 6.32 21.55 -5.61
CA PHE A 169 6.40 20.09 -5.82
C PHE A 169 7.50 19.45 -4.96
N GLY A 170 8.67 20.09 -4.86
CA GLY A 170 9.81 19.56 -4.11
C GLY A 170 9.56 19.50 -2.61
N GLU A 171 8.91 20.53 -2.06
CA GLU A 171 8.53 20.57 -0.65
C GLU A 171 7.46 19.53 -0.34
N ASP A 172 6.45 19.39 -1.20
CA ASP A 172 5.41 18.36 -1.05
C ASP A 172 5.98 16.95 -1.08
N LEU A 173 6.91 16.69 -2.00
CA LEU A 173 7.62 15.42 -2.11
C LEU A 173 8.42 15.14 -0.84
N TRP A 174 9.20 16.13 -0.35
CA TRP A 174 10.01 15.97 0.85
C TRP A 174 9.16 15.81 2.13
N ASN A 175 8.09 16.58 2.24
CA ASN A 175 7.14 16.50 3.36
C ASN A 175 6.43 15.15 3.40
N ALA A 176 5.99 14.63 2.24
CA ALA A 176 5.38 13.31 2.14
C ALA A 176 6.39 12.19 2.45
N PHE A 177 7.63 12.32 1.96
CA PHE A 177 8.69 11.36 2.22
C PHE A 177 9.00 11.28 3.72
N ARG A 178 9.28 12.41 4.39
CA ARG A 178 9.71 12.42 5.81
C ARG A 178 8.62 11.87 6.74
N ILE A 179 7.36 12.28 6.54
CA ILE A 179 6.24 11.88 7.40
C ILE A 179 5.99 10.38 7.23
N HIS A 180 5.89 9.92 5.99
CA HIS A 180 5.67 8.51 5.72
C HIS A 180 6.87 7.65 6.13
N ALA A 181 8.10 8.13 5.94
CA ALA A 181 9.30 7.41 6.35
C ALA A 181 9.38 7.23 7.87
N LEU A 182 9.06 8.28 8.63
CA LEU A 182 9.00 8.21 10.08
C LEU A 182 7.93 7.20 10.53
N LEU A 183 6.72 7.29 10.00
CA LEU A 183 5.62 6.38 10.36
C LEU A 183 5.94 4.93 9.97
N ALA A 184 6.48 4.69 8.78
CA ALA A 184 6.86 3.36 8.32
C ALA A 184 7.99 2.75 9.18
N PHE A 185 8.92 3.58 9.66
CA PHE A 185 9.97 3.13 10.57
C PHE A 185 9.42 2.82 11.98
N LEU A 186 8.64 3.73 12.57
CA LEU A 186 8.05 3.56 13.91
C LEU A 186 7.12 2.35 13.99
N THR A 187 6.43 2.04 12.90
CA THR A 187 5.44 0.94 12.84
C THR A 187 6.00 -0.31 12.16
N ALA A 188 7.30 -0.35 11.88
CA ALA A 188 8.00 -1.55 11.40
C ALA A 188 7.78 -2.78 12.31
N PRO A 189 7.79 -2.67 13.65
CA PRO A 189 7.52 -3.81 14.53
C PRO A 189 6.14 -4.43 14.29
N VAL A 190 5.10 -3.58 14.23
CA VAL A 190 3.71 -4.01 13.98
C VAL A 190 3.60 -4.68 12.62
N ARG A 191 4.18 -4.07 11.59
CA ARG A 191 4.12 -4.58 10.22
C ARG A 191 4.89 -5.90 10.06
N ASN A 192 6.06 -6.06 10.66
CA ASN A 192 6.84 -7.31 10.59
C ASN A 192 6.12 -8.45 11.33
N THR A 193 5.48 -8.15 12.45
CA THR A 193 4.64 -9.11 13.20
C THR A 193 3.44 -9.58 12.37
N VAL A 194 2.64 -8.65 11.85
CA VAL A 194 1.46 -8.95 11.01
C VAL A 194 1.84 -9.67 9.72
N ARG A 195 2.98 -9.30 9.12
CA ARG A 195 3.47 -9.98 7.91
C ARG A 195 3.86 -11.43 8.21
N SER A 196 4.43 -11.70 9.37
CA SER A 196 4.89 -13.04 9.73
C SER A 196 3.71 -13.97 10.09
N SER A 197 2.66 -13.44 10.72
CA SER A 197 1.43 -14.21 10.99
C SER A 197 0.63 -14.56 9.73
N THR A 198 0.86 -13.84 8.63
CA THR A 198 0.20 -14.07 7.33
C THR A 198 1.05 -14.88 6.34
N TYR A 199 2.28 -15.28 6.72
CA TYR A 199 3.19 -15.98 5.81
C TYR A 199 2.87 -17.46 5.63
N ARG A 200 2.36 -18.14 6.67
CA ARG A 200 2.33 -19.61 6.72
C ARG A 200 1.03 -20.26 6.23
N ASN A 201 -0.09 -19.55 6.21
CA ASN A 201 -1.40 -20.15 5.90
C ASN A 201 -2.17 -19.34 4.86
N GLU A 202 -2.42 -19.94 3.69
CA GLU A 202 -3.47 -19.48 2.76
C GLU A 202 -4.84 -19.73 3.41
N ARG A 203 -5.29 -18.77 4.23
CA ARG A 203 -6.61 -18.82 4.92
C ARG A 203 -7.80 -18.50 4.02
N SER A 204 -7.54 -18.21 2.75
CA SER A 204 -8.51 -17.73 1.76
C SER A 204 -9.30 -18.83 1.03
N GLY A 205 -9.24 -20.10 1.45
CA GLY A 205 -10.04 -21.14 0.80
C GLY A 205 -11.35 -21.39 1.54
N GLY A 206 -12.50 -21.21 0.88
CA GLY A 206 -13.80 -21.65 1.38
C GLY A 206 -14.49 -20.70 2.38
N VAL A 207 -14.18 -19.41 2.34
CA VAL A 207 -14.82 -18.40 3.20
C VAL A 207 -16.12 -17.93 2.54
N HIS A 208 -17.19 -18.70 2.75
CA HIS A 208 -18.52 -18.37 2.23
C HIS A 208 -19.35 -17.55 3.22
N THR A 209 -19.07 -17.65 4.52
CA THR A 209 -19.83 -16.97 5.56
C THR A 209 -19.03 -15.86 6.23
N LEU A 210 -19.74 -14.84 6.73
CA LEU A 210 -19.15 -13.77 7.55
C LEU A 210 -18.53 -14.31 8.84
N ARG A 211 -19.10 -15.38 9.40
CA ARG A 211 -18.58 -16.02 10.61
C ARG A 211 -17.20 -16.62 10.37
N ASP A 212 -17.02 -17.33 9.26
CA ASP A 212 -15.72 -17.92 8.90
C ASP A 212 -14.68 -16.84 8.63
N TYR A 213 -15.10 -15.73 8.02
CA TYR A 213 -14.24 -14.56 7.81
C TYR A 213 -13.77 -13.95 9.14
N VAL A 214 -14.68 -13.69 10.07
CA VAL A 214 -14.34 -13.13 11.39
C VAL A 214 -13.45 -14.11 12.17
N ALA A 215 -13.71 -15.41 12.11
CA ALA A 215 -12.85 -16.42 12.72
C ALA A 215 -11.44 -16.43 12.10
N ALA A 216 -11.33 -16.28 10.78
CA ALA A 216 -10.05 -16.20 10.09
C ALA A 216 -9.26 -14.94 10.45
N GLU A 217 -9.91 -13.77 10.51
CA GLU A 217 -9.27 -12.52 10.92
C GLU A 217 -8.83 -12.56 12.39
N THR A 218 -9.69 -13.04 13.29
CA THR A 218 -9.33 -13.18 14.71
C THR A 218 -8.16 -14.14 14.93
N ALA A 219 -8.08 -15.22 14.14
CA ALA A 219 -6.92 -16.12 14.15
C ALA A 219 -5.63 -15.39 13.70
N VAL A 220 -5.70 -14.54 12.67
CA VAL A 220 -4.54 -13.73 12.21
C VAL A 220 -4.03 -12.80 13.31
N PHE A 221 -4.93 -12.15 14.05
CA PHE A 221 -4.54 -11.28 15.16
C PHE A 221 -4.01 -12.06 16.36
N ARG A 222 -4.60 -13.21 16.69
CA ARG A 222 -4.12 -14.09 17.74
C ARG A 222 -2.71 -14.59 17.44
N GLU A 223 -2.45 -14.98 16.20
CA GLU A 223 -1.12 -15.38 15.74
C GLU A 223 -0.14 -14.21 15.71
N ALA A 224 -0.58 -13.02 15.29
CA ALA A 224 0.26 -11.82 15.36
C ALA A 224 0.70 -11.55 16.81
N GLY A 225 -0.22 -11.64 17.78
CA GLY A 225 0.12 -11.54 19.20
C GLY A 225 1.09 -12.62 19.68
N GLY A 226 0.90 -13.86 19.23
CA GLY A 226 1.80 -14.98 19.50
C GLY A 226 3.22 -14.74 18.95
N VAL A 227 3.31 -14.37 17.66
CA VAL A 227 4.58 -14.04 16.99
C VAL A 227 5.28 -12.88 17.69
N PHE A 228 4.55 -11.82 18.04
CA PHE A 228 5.10 -10.68 18.76
C PHE A 228 5.75 -11.12 20.07
N ARG A 229 5.03 -11.91 20.86
CA ARG A 229 5.51 -12.38 22.18
C ARG A 229 6.69 -13.34 22.05
N SER A 230 6.65 -14.27 21.09
CA SER A 230 7.74 -15.23 20.87
C SER A 230 8.99 -14.53 20.35
N MET A 231 8.86 -13.68 19.33
CA MET A 231 10.02 -12.97 18.75
C MET A 231 10.61 -11.94 19.72
N ALA A 232 9.78 -11.30 20.55
CA ALA A 232 10.27 -10.44 21.62
C ALA A 232 11.11 -11.20 22.67
N ARG A 233 10.85 -12.49 22.87
CA ARG A 233 11.61 -13.35 23.80
C ARG A 233 12.85 -13.97 23.16
N GLU A 234 12.78 -14.37 21.90
CA GLU A 234 13.82 -15.15 21.22
C GLU A 234 14.85 -14.28 20.47
N GLU A 235 14.40 -13.36 19.61
CA GLU A 235 15.27 -12.57 18.72
C GLU A 235 15.46 -11.11 19.18
N GLY A 236 14.58 -10.62 20.05
CA GLY A 236 14.60 -9.25 20.56
C GLY A 236 14.36 -8.19 19.47
N LEU A 237 15.03 -7.03 19.58
CA LEU A 237 14.82 -5.88 18.68
C LEU A 237 15.27 -6.14 17.22
N ARG A 238 16.13 -7.13 16.99
CA ARG A 238 16.66 -7.43 15.65
C ARG A 238 15.55 -7.86 14.69
N PHE A 239 14.61 -8.69 15.14
CA PHE A 239 13.44 -9.09 14.35
C PHE A 239 12.61 -7.88 13.89
N PHE A 240 12.35 -6.96 14.81
CA PHE A 240 11.48 -5.81 14.55
C PHE A 240 12.09 -4.78 13.60
N PHE A 241 13.41 -4.57 13.67
CA PHE A 241 14.12 -3.65 12.79
C PHE A 241 14.71 -4.31 11.53
N ASN A 242 14.63 -5.64 11.41
CA ASN A 242 15.16 -6.34 10.23
C ASN A 242 14.46 -5.85 8.96
N GLY A 243 15.25 -5.29 8.05
CA GLY A 243 14.76 -4.73 6.79
C GLY A 243 13.80 -3.53 6.95
N ALA A 244 13.76 -2.88 8.12
CA ALA A 244 12.93 -1.70 8.36
C ALA A 244 13.34 -0.57 7.41
N LEU A 245 14.62 -0.20 7.37
CA LEU A 245 15.12 0.84 6.45
C LEU A 245 14.80 0.53 4.98
N ARG A 246 15.12 -0.69 4.52
CA ARG A 246 14.81 -1.14 3.16
C ARG A 246 13.32 -1.04 2.84
N THR A 247 12.47 -1.39 3.81
CA THR A 247 11.02 -1.28 3.67
C THR A 247 10.59 0.17 3.60
N THR A 248 11.09 1.01 4.50
CA THR A 248 10.78 2.43 4.60
C THR A 248 11.09 3.15 3.30
N PHE A 249 12.30 3.01 2.76
CA PHE A 249 12.64 3.62 1.48
C PHE A 249 11.77 3.07 0.33
N LYS A 250 11.56 1.75 0.30
CA LYS A 250 10.75 1.09 -0.74
C LYS A 250 9.30 1.56 -0.78
N SER A 251 8.70 1.91 0.35
CA SER A 251 7.31 2.39 0.41
C SER A 251 7.20 3.92 0.38
N SER A 252 8.10 4.63 1.08
CA SER A 252 8.05 6.08 1.20
C SER A 252 8.40 6.81 -0.09
N VAL A 253 9.35 6.32 -0.89
CA VAL A 253 9.72 6.99 -2.15
C VAL A 253 8.56 6.98 -3.16
N PRO A 254 7.91 5.84 -3.46
CA PRO A 254 6.71 5.85 -4.30
C PRO A 254 5.56 6.67 -3.71
N PHE A 255 5.35 6.61 -2.39
CA PHE A 255 4.30 7.40 -1.78
C PHE A 255 4.51 8.91 -1.97
N ALA A 256 5.74 9.38 -1.74
CA ALA A 256 6.11 10.79 -1.89
C ALA A 256 5.93 11.30 -3.31
N VAL A 257 6.40 10.53 -4.31
CA VAL A 257 6.22 10.87 -5.73
C VAL A 257 4.74 10.86 -6.11
N THR A 258 3.98 9.86 -5.66
CA THR A 258 2.53 9.77 -5.94
C THR A 258 1.78 10.98 -5.37
N TYR A 259 2.12 11.41 -4.15
CA TYR A 259 1.49 12.55 -3.49
C TYR A 259 1.83 13.87 -4.18
N ALA A 260 3.10 14.10 -4.48
CA ALA A 260 3.54 15.33 -5.16
C ALA A 260 2.94 15.43 -6.57
N LEU A 261 2.90 14.31 -7.31
CA LEU A 261 2.29 14.26 -8.63
C LEU A 261 0.76 14.43 -8.57
N PHE A 262 0.10 13.83 -7.58
CA PHE A 262 -1.32 14.04 -7.34
C PHE A 262 -1.64 15.53 -7.15
N LYS A 263 -0.85 16.25 -6.34
CA LYS A 263 -1.02 17.70 -6.17
C LYS A 263 -0.71 18.49 -7.46
N ALA A 264 0.33 18.11 -8.19
CA ALA A 264 0.71 18.77 -9.44
C ALA A 264 -0.36 18.68 -10.53
N ILE A 265 -1.10 17.57 -10.61
CA ILE A 265 -2.19 17.37 -11.59
C ILE A 265 -3.51 18.03 -11.12
N GLY A 266 -3.48 18.81 -10.04
CA GLY A 266 -4.65 19.54 -9.52
C GLY A 266 -5.42 18.80 -8.42
N GLY A 267 -4.85 17.72 -7.89
CA GLY A 267 -5.39 17.05 -6.71
C GLY A 267 -5.28 17.91 -5.47
N SER A 268 -6.40 18.10 -4.75
CA SER A 268 -6.42 18.87 -3.51
C SER A 268 -6.74 17.98 -2.32
N ILE A 269 -5.74 17.75 -1.46
CA ILE A 269 -5.91 17.30 -0.08
C ILE A 269 -5.57 18.50 0.80
N GLY A 270 -6.59 19.19 1.34
CA GLY A 270 -6.39 20.30 2.27
C GLY A 270 -6.65 21.72 1.76
N LEU A 271 -7.51 21.94 0.76
CA LEU A 271 -8.12 23.27 0.64
C LEU A 271 -8.93 23.53 1.92
N PRO A 272 -8.80 24.70 2.56
CA PRO A 272 -9.74 25.12 3.59
C PRO A 272 -11.09 25.30 2.90
N THR A 273 -11.95 24.29 3.01
CA THR A 273 -13.37 24.48 2.78
C THR A 273 -13.85 25.47 3.83
N ASN A 274 -14.28 26.64 3.37
CA ASN A 274 -14.96 27.65 4.16
C ASN A 274 -15.96 26.99 5.13
N GLY A 275 -15.69 27.10 6.43
CA GLY A 275 -16.58 26.62 7.48
C GLY A 275 -15.87 25.68 8.46
N THR A 276 -15.69 26.16 9.70
CA THR A 276 -15.38 25.39 10.91
C THR A 276 -13.96 24.82 11.06
N TYR A 277 -12.97 25.69 11.24
CA TYR A 277 -11.89 25.41 12.19
C TYR A 277 -11.81 26.54 13.23
N ARG A 278 -12.34 26.25 14.42
CA ARG A 278 -12.11 27.04 15.63
C ARG A 278 -10.71 26.67 16.15
N GLY A 279 -9.80 27.64 16.10
CA GLY A 279 -8.62 27.78 16.98
C GLY A 279 -7.53 26.69 16.90
N VAL A 280 -6.34 27.05 16.43
CA VAL A 280 -5.22 27.53 17.26
C VAL A 280 -4.14 28.04 16.29
N HIS A 281 -3.96 29.36 16.27
CA HIS A 281 -2.77 29.97 15.69
C HIS A 281 -1.54 29.54 16.50
N THR A 282 -0.64 28.77 15.89
CA THR A 282 0.77 28.73 16.29
C THR A 282 1.62 29.22 15.13
N GLY A 283 1.57 30.54 14.91
CA GLY A 283 2.56 31.21 14.09
C GLY A 283 3.92 31.15 14.79
N ARG A 284 4.89 30.44 14.22
CA ARG A 284 6.30 30.65 14.53
C ARG A 284 6.84 31.73 13.60
N HIS A 285 6.59 32.99 13.94
CA HIS A 285 7.48 34.07 13.54
C HIS A 285 8.75 33.92 14.37
N PHE A 286 9.83 33.40 13.77
CA PHE A 286 11.18 33.58 14.29
C PHE A 286 11.55 35.05 14.10
N SER A 287 11.22 35.88 15.08
CA SER A 287 11.74 37.25 15.18
C SER A 287 13.22 37.16 15.56
N ARG A 288 14.04 37.55 14.60
CA ARG A 288 15.46 37.86 14.76
C ARG A 288 15.52 39.13 15.62
N ARG A 289 16.01 39.04 16.86
CA ARG A 289 16.43 40.22 17.63
C ARG A 289 17.94 40.37 17.52
N GLY A 290 18.36 41.49 16.94
CA GLY A 290 19.51 42.23 17.44
C GLY A 290 19.11 43.07 18.65
#